data_AF-A0A9W6X2Z2-F1
#
_entry.id   AF-A0A9W6X2Z2-F1
#
_cell.length_a   1.000
_cell.length_b   1.000
_cell.length_c   1.000
_cell.angle_alpha   90.00
_cell.angle_beta   90.00
_cell.angle_gamma   90.00
#
_symmetry.space_group_name_H-M   'P 1'
#
loop_
_entity.id
_entity.type
_entity.pdbx_description
1 polymer ?
#
loop_
_entity_poly.entity_id
_entity_poly.type
_entity_poly.pdbx_seq_one_letter_code
_entity_poly.pdbx_strand_id
1 'polypeptide(L)'
;MTSEHTVNGVRHAGEIHFVHKETGGGNGVVVFAVFLETAVTSGSNQESNMAPLNLWISDVWKSLGKVNQTVQVAYPYAELLDQQIASGQVFNYPGSLTTPPCSEIVDWWVLGMPVKVSPNDLDNLSQQLHTREATDNGEDARPTQPLNGRTSIAY
;
A
#
# COMPACT_ATOMS: atom_id res chain seq x y z
N MET A 1 5.79 7.24 9.01
CA MET A 1 4.89 6.42 8.19
C MET A 1 5.32 4.97 8.18
N THR A 2 4.34 4.06 8.21
CA THR A 2 4.53 2.60 8.14
C THR A 2 3.30 1.97 7.49
N SER A 3 3.34 0.68 7.14
CA SER A 3 2.16 -0.03 6.64
C SER A 3 1.02 -0.08 7.66
N GLU A 4 -0.24 -0.11 7.21
CA GLU A 4 -1.41 -0.26 8.10
C GLU A 4 -1.51 -1.69 8.63
N HIS A 5 -1.38 -2.67 7.74
CA HIS A 5 -1.31 -4.08 8.09
C HIS A 5 0.07 -4.46 8.64
N THR A 6 0.09 -5.55 9.40
CA THR A 6 1.30 -6.22 9.86
C THR A 6 1.26 -7.68 9.48
N VAL A 7 2.39 -8.27 9.11
CA VAL A 7 2.55 -9.73 8.99
C VAL A 7 3.38 -10.20 10.18
N ASN A 8 2.84 -11.11 10.99
CA ASN A 8 3.49 -11.61 12.22
C ASN A 8 3.96 -10.48 13.17
N GLY A 9 3.17 -9.40 13.27
CA GLY A 9 3.47 -8.23 14.12
C GLY A 9 4.50 -7.27 13.54
N VAL A 10 5.04 -7.52 12.35
CA VAL A 10 6.01 -6.64 11.68
C VAL A 10 5.30 -5.70 10.73
N ARG A 11 5.59 -4.39 10.84
CA ARG A 11 5.17 -3.37 9.86
C ARG A 11 6.20 -3.26 8.73
N HIS A 12 5.72 -2.96 7.53
CA HIS A 12 6.52 -2.63 6.35
C HIS A 12 6.72 -1.12 6.23
N ALA A 13 7.57 -0.69 5.29
CA ALA A 13 7.94 0.71 5.11
C ALA A 13 6.76 1.61 4.68
N GLY A 14 5.73 1.00 4.09
CA GLY A 14 4.49 1.66 3.72
C GLY A 14 3.51 0.65 3.12
N GLU A 15 2.34 1.14 2.69
CA GLU A 15 1.29 0.33 2.08
C GLU A 15 0.49 1.15 1.08
N ILE A 16 0.09 0.54 -0.05
CA ILE A 16 -0.81 1.14 -1.03
C ILE A 16 -2.16 0.43 -0.95
N HIS A 17 -3.26 1.19 -0.93
CA HIS A 17 -4.61 0.64 -1.03
C HIS A 17 -5.24 0.95 -2.39
N PHE A 18 -5.55 -0.08 -3.16
CA PHE A 18 -6.39 0.00 -4.36
C PHE A 18 -7.84 -0.30 -3.96
N VAL A 19 -8.67 0.74 -3.95
CA VAL A 19 -10.04 0.67 -3.44
C VAL A 19 -11.03 0.51 -4.60
N HIS A 20 -11.82 -0.55 -4.56
CA HIS A 20 -12.85 -0.88 -5.56
C HIS A 20 -14.23 -0.86 -4.91
N LYS A 21 -15.20 -0.30 -5.62
CA LYS A 21 -16.59 -0.27 -5.17
C LYS A 21 -17.41 -1.30 -5.95
N GLU A 22 -18.28 -2.01 -5.23
CA GLU A 22 -19.28 -2.89 -5.83
C GLU A 22 -20.15 -2.16 -6.86
N THR A 23 -20.43 -2.83 -7.98
CA THR A 23 -21.37 -2.37 -9.01
C THR A 23 -22.69 -3.11 -8.89
N GLY A 24 -23.82 -2.45 -9.15
CA GLY A 24 -25.15 -3.10 -9.13
C GLY A 24 -26.04 -2.75 -7.93
N GLY A 25 -25.67 -1.72 -7.15
CA GLY A 25 -26.53 -1.14 -6.10
C GLY A 25 -26.19 -1.58 -4.68
N GLY A 26 -25.24 -2.50 -4.51
CA GLY A 26 -24.67 -2.82 -3.21
C GLY A 26 -23.71 -1.74 -2.68
N ASN A 27 -23.26 -1.91 -1.44
CA ASN A 27 -22.35 -1.00 -0.75
C ASN A 27 -21.00 -1.65 -0.41
N GLY A 28 -20.72 -2.84 -0.93
CA GLY A 28 -19.47 -3.54 -0.70
C GLY A 28 -18.27 -2.79 -1.27
N VAL A 29 -17.13 -2.96 -0.60
CA VAL A 29 -15.83 -2.45 -1.02
C VAL A 29 -14.86 -3.61 -1.04
N VAL A 30 -14.05 -3.70 -2.08
CA VAL A 30 -12.88 -4.59 -2.12
C VAL A 30 -11.65 -3.70 -2.04
N VAL A 31 -10.66 -4.06 -1.22
CA VAL A 31 -9.39 -3.35 -1.17
C VAL A 31 -8.24 -4.31 -1.39
N PHE A 32 -7.43 -4.05 -2.42
CA PHE A 32 -6.13 -4.70 -2.56
C PHE A 32 -5.07 -3.84 -1.86
N ALA A 33 -4.44 -4.41 -0.83
CA ALA A 33 -3.36 -3.78 -0.08
C ALA A 33 -2.01 -4.33 -0.54
N VAL A 34 -1.06 -3.45 -0.83
CA VAL A 34 0.29 -3.83 -1.30
C VAL A 34 1.33 -3.21 -0.40
N PHE A 35 2.18 -4.03 0.22
CA PHE A 35 3.26 -3.56 1.07
C PHE A 35 4.38 -2.89 0.25
N LEU A 36 5.04 -1.92 0.87
CA LEU A 36 6.24 -1.27 0.35
C LEU A 36 7.45 -1.63 1.19
N GLU A 37 8.59 -1.86 0.54
CA GLU A 37 9.85 -2.06 1.22
C GLU A 37 10.96 -1.29 0.51
N THR A 38 11.89 -0.75 1.28
CA THR A 38 13.06 -0.07 0.73
C THR A 38 13.92 -1.06 -0.06
N ALA A 39 14.30 -0.69 -1.28
CA ALA A 39 15.34 -1.39 -2.01
C ALA A 39 16.69 -1.18 -1.29
N VAL A 40 17.25 -2.23 -0.71
CA VAL A 40 18.55 -2.16 -0.02
C VAL A 40 19.67 -2.18 -1.06
N THR A 41 20.48 -1.12 -1.11
CA THR A 41 21.78 -1.11 -1.80
C THR A 41 22.84 -1.65 -0.84
N SER A 42 22.97 -2.98 -0.76
CA SER A 42 24.05 -3.60 0.00
C SER A 42 25.38 -3.38 -0.70
N GLY A 43 26.12 -2.33 -0.30
CA GLY A 43 27.58 -2.22 -0.44
C GLY A 43 28.14 -2.09 -1.87
N SER A 44 29.00 -1.09 -2.05
CA SER A 44 29.72 -0.75 -3.29
C SER A 44 28.88 -0.03 -4.34
N ASN A 45 29.55 0.82 -5.10
CA ASN A 45 29.01 1.80 -6.03
C ASN A 45 28.37 1.15 -7.28
N GLN A 46 27.35 0.35 -7.06
CA GLN A 46 26.51 -0.23 -8.10
C GLN A 46 25.08 0.26 -7.92
N GLU A 47 24.79 1.40 -8.55
CA GLU A 47 23.44 1.78 -9.00
C GLU A 47 22.88 0.77 -10.04
N SER A 48 23.65 -0.27 -10.40
CA SER A 48 23.31 -1.24 -11.43
C SER A 48 22.60 -2.46 -10.86
N ASN A 49 21.36 -2.67 -11.30
CA ASN A 49 20.42 -3.76 -11.01
C ASN A 49 19.41 -3.54 -9.89
N MET A 50 18.95 -2.31 -9.69
CA MET A 50 17.57 -2.13 -9.23
C MET A 50 16.67 -2.83 -10.27
N ALA A 51 16.04 -3.96 -9.89
CA ALA A 51 14.90 -4.48 -10.64
C ALA A 51 13.98 -3.28 -10.98
N PRO A 52 13.40 -3.20 -12.19
CA PRO A 52 12.71 -1.99 -12.59
C PRO A 52 11.71 -1.64 -11.51
N LEU A 53 11.91 -0.48 -10.87
CA LEU A 53 10.89 0.18 -10.08
C LEU A 53 9.62 0.06 -10.90
N ASN A 54 8.60 -0.59 -10.34
CA ASN A 54 7.35 -0.84 -11.06
C ASN A 54 6.92 0.47 -11.73
N LEU A 55 6.71 0.45 -13.05
CA LEU A 55 6.59 1.69 -13.82
C LEU A 55 5.37 2.52 -13.39
N TRP A 56 4.30 1.86 -12.95
CA TRP A 56 3.15 2.53 -12.35
C TRP A 56 3.53 3.24 -11.04
N ILE A 57 4.26 2.58 -10.14
CA ILE A 57 4.80 3.20 -8.92
C ILE A 57 5.67 4.41 -9.27
N SER A 58 6.59 4.29 -10.23
CA SER A 58 7.45 5.42 -10.62
C SER A 58 6.65 6.66 -11.03
N ASP A 59 5.57 6.49 -11.77
CA ASP A 59 4.72 7.60 -12.21
C ASP A 59 3.87 8.21 -11.09
N VAL A 60 3.37 7.37 -10.18
CA VAL A 60 2.67 7.84 -8.98
C VAL A 60 3.63 8.65 -8.10
N TRP A 61 4.88 8.22 -7.98
CA TRP A 61 5.88 8.87 -7.13
C TRP A 61 6.30 10.24 -7.66
N LYS A 62 6.49 10.38 -8.98
CA LYS A 62 6.71 11.68 -9.65
C LYS A 62 5.54 12.66 -9.46
N SER A 63 4.38 12.13 -9.06
CA SER A 63 3.16 12.91 -8.83
C SER A 63 2.94 13.25 -7.35
N LEU A 64 3.73 12.70 -6.43
CA LEU A 64 3.69 13.05 -5.01
C LEU A 64 3.98 14.54 -4.85
N GLY A 65 3.03 15.28 -4.28
CA GLY A 65 3.11 16.74 -4.08
C GLY A 65 2.15 17.53 -4.97
N LYS A 66 1.56 16.91 -6.00
CA LYS A 66 0.47 17.50 -6.77
C LYS A 66 -0.85 17.37 -6.02
N VAL A 67 -1.09 18.27 -5.08
CA VAL A 67 -2.30 18.29 -4.24
C VAL A 67 -3.50 18.80 -5.04
N ASN A 68 -4.67 18.18 -4.83
CA ASN A 68 -5.94 18.56 -5.47
C ASN A 68 -5.88 18.59 -7.01
N GLN A 69 -5.10 17.69 -7.61
CA GLN A 69 -4.91 17.60 -9.05
C GLN A 69 -5.09 16.16 -9.54
N THR A 70 -5.68 16.02 -10.71
CA THR A 70 -5.70 14.74 -11.44
C THR A 70 -4.39 14.59 -12.19
N VAL A 71 -3.72 13.46 -11.97
CA VAL A 71 -2.48 13.10 -12.67
C VAL A 71 -2.75 11.93 -13.61
N GLN A 72 -2.15 11.98 -14.79
CA GLN A 72 -2.17 10.87 -15.72
C GLN A 72 -1.00 9.94 -15.40
N VAL A 73 -1.30 8.66 -15.26
CA VAL A 73 -0.31 7.60 -15.04
C VAL A 73 -0.24 6.78 -16.32
N ALA A 74 0.96 6.55 -16.86
CA ALA A 74 1.10 5.95 -18.19
C ALA A 74 0.87 4.44 -18.21
N TYR A 75 1.10 3.78 -17.08
CA TYR A 75 1.02 2.33 -16.92
C TYR A 75 -0.22 1.92 -16.14
N PRO A 76 -0.83 0.76 -16.40
CA PRO A 76 -1.97 0.28 -15.61
C PRO A 76 -1.52 -0.30 -14.27
N TYR A 77 -2.23 0.03 -13.19
CA TYR A 77 -1.94 -0.56 -11.87
C TYR A 77 -2.21 -2.07 -11.83
N ALA A 78 -3.06 -2.59 -12.72
CA ALA A 78 -3.39 -4.01 -12.77
C ALA A 78 -2.16 -4.89 -13.01
N GLU A 79 -1.19 -4.43 -13.83
CA GLU A 79 0.06 -5.18 -14.05
C GLU A 79 0.88 -5.32 -12.75
N LEU A 80 0.85 -4.31 -11.87
CA LEU A 80 1.48 -4.41 -10.56
C LEU A 80 0.77 -5.48 -9.71
N LEU A 81 -0.55 -5.45 -9.66
CA LEU A 81 -1.33 -6.40 -8.87
C LEU A 81 -1.12 -7.84 -9.36
N ASP A 82 -1.18 -8.08 -10.66
CA ASP A 82 -0.97 -9.41 -11.27
C ASP A 82 0.41 -9.96 -10.90
N GLN A 83 1.45 -9.13 -10.98
CA GLN A 83 2.81 -9.52 -10.58
C GLN A 83 2.90 -9.88 -9.10
N GLN A 84 2.31 -9.07 -8.21
CA GLN A 84 2.36 -9.31 -6.77
C GLN A 84 1.55 -10.55 -6.36
N ILE A 85 0.38 -10.76 -6.96
CA ILE A 85 -0.45 -11.95 -6.75
C ILE A 85 0.31 -13.21 -7.19
N ALA A 86 1.03 -13.16 -8.32
CA ALA A 86 1.80 -14.29 -8.81
C ALA A 86 3.08 -14.59 -8.00
N SER A 87 3.59 -13.62 -7.23
CA SER A 87 4.92 -13.70 -6.60
C SER A 87 4.91 -14.06 -5.11
N GLY A 88 3.75 -14.14 -4.47
CA GLY A 88 3.70 -14.39 -3.03
C GLY A 88 2.32 -14.75 -2.50
N GLN A 89 2.26 -14.93 -1.18
CA GLN A 89 1.02 -15.26 -0.50
C GLN A 89 0.05 -14.08 -0.53
N VAL A 90 -1.24 -14.40 -0.66
CA VAL A 90 -2.31 -13.40 -0.59
C VAL A 90 -3.19 -13.71 0.61
N PHE A 91 -3.43 -12.70 1.46
CA PHE A 91 -4.29 -12.85 2.63
C PHE A 91 -5.63 -12.18 2.39
N ASN A 92 -6.72 -12.92 2.64
CA ASN A 92 -8.07 -12.39 2.57
C ASN A 92 -8.73 -12.38 3.96
N TYR A 93 -9.50 -11.33 4.25
CA TYR A 93 -10.40 -11.29 5.39
C TYR A 93 -11.46 -10.17 5.27
N PRO A 94 -12.66 -10.34 5.86
CA PRO A 94 -13.63 -9.26 5.99
C PRO A 94 -13.22 -8.28 7.09
N GLY A 95 -13.33 -6.99 6.80
CA GLY A 95 -12.96 -5.91 7.71
C GLY A 95 -13.72 -4.61 7.45
N SER A 96 -13.08 -3.50 7.82
CA SER A 96 -13.66 -2.18 7.75
C SER A 96 -12.79 -1.21 6.97
N LEU A 97 -13.35 -0.03 6.70
CA LEU A 97 -12.53 1.15 6.41
C LEU A 97 -11.60 1.43 7.60
N THR A 98 -10.37 1.86 7.32
CA THR A 98 -9.39 2.20 8.36
C THR A 98 -9.49 3.65 8.81
N THR A 99 -10.22 4.48 8.07
CA THR A 99 -10.58 5.85 8.43
C THR A 99 -12.06 5.98 8.78
N PRO A 100 -12.48 6.99 9.57
CA PRO A 100 -13.90 7.27 9.81
C PRO A 100 -14.71 7.32 8.49
N PRO A 101 -15.92 6.75 8.46
CA PRO A 101 -16.71 6.23 9.59
C PRO A 101 -16.41 4.78 10.00
N CYS A 102 -15.31 4.17 9.54
CA CYS A 102 -14.90 2.81 9.92
C CYS A 102 -15.93 1.72 9.58
N SER A 103 -16.72 1.90 8.51
CA SER A 103 -17.77 0.95 8.11
C SER A 103 -17.21 -0.45 7.83
N GLU A 104 -17.86 -1.48 8.37
CA GLU A 104 -17.53 -2.90 8.18
C GLU A 104 -18.11 -3.46 6.86
N ILE A 105 -17.64 -2.90 5.74
CA ILE A 105 -18.12 -3.21 4.38
C ILE A 105 -16.99 -3.65 3.45
N VAL A 106 -15.79 -3.89 4.00
CA VAL A 106 -14.57 -4.08 3.20
C VAL A 106 -14.18 -5.56 3.17
N ASP A 107 -13.99 -6.10 1.98
CA ASP A 107 -13.29 -7.35 1.72
C ASP A 107 -11.82 -7.06 1.41
N TRP A 108 -10.93 -7.36 2.36
CA TRP A 108 -9.50 -7.04 2.26
C TRP A 108 -8.74 -8.15 1.54
N TRP A 109 -7.86 -7.76 0.62
CA TRP A 109 -6.92 -8.64 -0.09
C TRP A 109 -5.51 -8.08 0.06
N VAL A 110 -4.74 -8.61 1.01
CA VAL A 110 -3.39 -8.13 1.34
C VAL A 110 -2.36 -8.98 0.59
N LEU A 111 -1.60 -8.35 -0.31
CA LEU A 111 -0.53 -9.00 -1.08
C LEU A 111 0.74 -9.05 -0.22
N GLY A 112 1.13 -10.26 0.19
CA GLY A 112 2.17 -10.49 1.20
C GLY A 112 3.59 -10.23 0.73
N MET A 113 3.83 -10.14 -0.59
CA MET A 113 5.14 -9.78 -1.14
C MET A 113 5.23 -8.26 -1.29
N PRO A 114 6.17 -7.56 -0.61
CA PRO A 114 6.31 -6.13 -0.77
C PRO A 114 6.92 -5.73 -2.11
N VAL A 115 6.48 -4.58 -2.62
CA VAL A 115 7.11 -3.93 -3.77
C VAL A 115 8.30 -3.11 -3.30
N LYS A 116 9.42 -3.26 -4.01
CA LYS A 116 10.62 -2.49 -3.74
C LYS A 116 10.48 -1.06 -4.27
N VAL A 117 10.75 -0.09 -3.41
CA VAL A 117 10.76 1.34 -3.73
C VAL A 117 12.09 1.98 -3.33
N SER A 118 12.48 3.07 -3.99
CA SER A 118 13.75 3.70 -3.66
C SER A 118 13.71 4.35 -2.26
N PRO A 119 14.85 4.44 -1.55
CA PRO A 119 14.90 5.16 -0.27
C PRO A 119 14.42 6.62 -0.41
N ASN A 120 14.88 7.32 -1.45
CA ASN A 120 14.51 8.72 -1.71
C ASN A 120 13.00 8.89 -1.90
N ASP A 121 12.35 7.92 -2.54
CA ASP A 121 10.91 7.91 -2.79
C ASP A 121 10.11 7.79 -1.48
N LEU A 122 10.55 6.93 -0.56
CA LEU A 122 9.95 6.80 0.77
C LEU A 122 10.21 8.04 1.64
N ASP A 123 11.43 8.60 1.58
CA ASP A 123 11.77 9.82 2.30
C ASP A 123 10.93 11.01 1.84
N ASN A 124 10.72 11.15 0.53
CA ASN A 124 9.86 12.19 -0.05
C ASN A 124 8.41 12.04 0.42
N LEU A 125 7.87 10.82 0.42
CA LEU A 125 6.52 10.55 0.91
C LEU A 125 6.40 10.87 2.40
N SER A 126 7.35 10.40 3.21
CA SER A 126 7.42 10.68 4.64
C SER A 126 7.44 12.18 4.92
N GLN A 127 8.32 12.95 4.25
CA GLN A 127 8.38 14.41 4.40
C GLN A 127 7.04 15.07 4.06
N GLN A 128 6.36 14.63 3.00
CA GLN A 128 5.05 15.16 2.65
C GLN A 128 3.99 14.86 3.71
N LEU A 129 3.98 13.65 4.28
CA LEU A 129 3.03 13.30 5.34
C LEU A 129 3.21 14.17 6.59
N HIS A 130 4.44 14.50 6.98
CA HIS A 130 4.71 15.42 8.10
C HIS A 130 4.13 16.83 7.90
N THR A 131 3.83 17.23 6.65
CA THR A 131 3.19 18.52 6.36
C THR A 131 1.66 18.50 6.47
N ARG A 132 1.05 17.31 6.69
CA ARG A 132 -0.40 17.13 6.67
C ARG A 132 -0.98 17.12 8.07
N GLU A 133 -1.90 18.06 8.34
CA GLU A 133 -2.66 18.14 9.61
C GLU A 133 -3.47 16.88 9.92
N ALA A 134 -3.87 16.11 8.90
CA ALA A 134 -4.61 14.87 9.06
C ALA A 134 -3.76 13.70 9.61
N THR A 135 -2.44 13.87 9.72
CA THR A 135 -1.51 12.85 10.21
C THR A 135 -1.03 13.19 11.63
N ASP A 136 -0.66 12.17 12.40
CA ASP A 136 -0.01 12.33 13.69
C ASP A 136 1.50 12.51 13.48
N ASN A 137 1.90 13.73 13.10
CA ASN A 137 3.30 14.07 12.81
C ASN A 137 3.96 13.11 11.78
N GLY A 138 3.28 12.86 10.66
CA GLY A 138 3.76 11.96 9.61
C GLY A 138 3.43 10.49 9.82
N GLU A 139 2.74 10.13 10.90
CA GLU A 139 2.09 8.82 11.08
C GLU A 139 0.62 8.88 10.65
N ASP A 140 0.27 8.02 9.69
CA ASP A 140 -1.04 7.97 9.04
C ASP A 140 -1.70 6.58 9.11
N ALA A 141 -1.01 5.60 9.72
CA ALA A 141 -1.50 4.25 9.89
C ALA A 141 -2.29 4.08 11.20
N ARG A 142 -3.52 3.58 11.12
CA ARG A 142 -4.31 3.17 12.28
C ARG A 142 -3.62 2.00 13.00
N PRO A 143 -3.66 1.93 14.35
CA PRO A 143 -3.22 0.74 15.09
C PRO A 143 -3.96 -0.52 14.64
N THR A 144 -3.29 -1.66 14.63
CA THR A 144 -3.92 -2.94 14.29
C THR A 144 -5.08 -3.24 15.24
N GLN A 145 -6.13 -3.85 14.69
CA GLN A 145 -7.36 -4.16 15.42
C GLN A 145 -7.41 -5.66 15.73
N PRO A 146 -8.00 -6.08 16.87
CA PRO A 146 -8.11 -7.49 17.21
C PRO A 146 -8.96 -8.26 16.20
N LEU A 147 -8.63 -9.53 15.98
CA LEU A 147 -9.39 -10.38 15.05
C LEU A 147 -10.80 -10.69 15.54
N ASN A 148 -11.03 -10.72 16.87
CA ASN A 148 -12.34 -10.99 17.48
C ASN A 148 -13.04 -12.25 16.91
N GLY A 149 -12.27 -13.32 16.66
CA GLY A 149 -12.79 -14.58 16.11
C GLY A 149 -12.83 -14.65 14.58
N ARG A 150 -12.53 -13.55 13.86
CA ARG A 150 -12.33 -13.60 12.40
C ARG A 150 -11.12 -14.47 12.05
N THR A 151 -11.24 -15.18 10.95
CA THR A 151 -10.13 -15.96 10.36
C THR A 151 -9.64 -15.25 9.11
N SER A 152 -8.32 -15.13 8.96
CA SER A 152 -7.70 -14.73 7.69
C SER A 152 -7.32 -15.98 6.91
N ILE A 153 -7.63 -15.99 5.61
CA ILE A 153 -7.29 -17.07 4.69
C ILE A 153 -6.04 -16.66 3.91
N ALA A 154 -5.07 -17.56 3.81
CA ALA A 154 -3.89 -17.39 2.96
C ALA A 154 -4.04 -18.24 1.69
N TYR A 155 -3.80 -17.64 0.53
CA TYR A 155 -3.76 -18.26 -0.80
C TYR A 155 -2.33 -18.31 -1.34
#